data_AF-A0A2N0NJZ7-F1
#
_entry.id   AF-A0A2N0NJZ7-F1
#
_cell.length_a   1.000
_cell.length_b   1.000
_cell.length_c   1.000
_cell.angle_alpha   90.00
_cell.angle_beta   90.00
_cell.angle_gamma   90.00
#
_symmetry.space_group_name_H-M   'P 1'
#
loop_
_entity.id
_entity.type
_entity.pdbx_description
1 polymer ?
#
loop_
_entity_poly.entity_id
_entity_poly.type
_entity_poly.pdbx_seq_one_letter_code
_entity_poly.pdbx_strand_id
1 'polypeptide(L)' 'MKENFLYWTSENKKIDELIHHTQLNASQTCDYLEWIPFEKFEMVKYIGNGGFSSVYSALWLEGPRWIWDD' A
#
# COMPACT_ATOMS: atom_id res chain seq x y z
N MET A 1 12.19 -7.31 -13.39
CA MET A 1 11.64 -6.69 -12.16
C MET A 1 12.01 -7.47 -10.87
N LYS A 2 13.29 -7.59 -10.51
CA LYS A 2 13.72 -8.12 -9.19
C LYS A 2 14.32 -7.07 -8.26
N GLU A 3 14.59 -5.87 -8.77
CA GLU A 3 15.50 -4.94 -8.09
C GLU A 3 14.84 -3.75 -7.39
N ASN A 4 13.50 -3.59 -7.48
CA ASN A 4 12.80 -2.48 -6.81
C ASN A 4 11.95 -2.88 -5.59
N PHE A 5 12.00 -4.14 -5.15
CA PHE A 5 11.32 -4.55 -3.90
C PHE A 5 12.00 -3.99 -2.63
N LEU A 6 13.25 -3.53 -2.73
CA LEU A 6 14.03 -3.07 -1.59
C LEU A 6 13.55 -1.74 -0.98
N TYR A 7 12.69 -0.99 -1.67
CA TYR A 7 12.31 0.35 -1.19
C TYR A 7 10.99 0.38 -0.42
N TRP A 8 10.20 -0.69 -0.39
CA TRP A 8 8.84 -0.69 0.19
C TRP A 8 8.62 -1.81 1.20
N THR A 9 9.20 -1.61 2.38
CA THR A 9 8.88 -2.42 3.56
C THR A 9 8.03 -1.58 4.51
N SER A 10 7.09 -2.23 5.18
CA SER A 10 6.38 -1.66 6.32
C SER A 10 7.20 -1.66 7.62
N GLU A 11 8.43 -2.20 7.55
CA GLU A 11 9.26 -2.58 8.70
C GLU A 11 8.60 -3.66 9.59
N ASN A 12 7.45 -4.19 9.18
CA ASN A 12 6.74 -5.27 9.85
C ASN A 12 6.73 -6.51 8.96
N LYS A 13 7.58 -7.47 9.31
CA LYS A 13 7.75 -8.73 8.57
C LYS A 13 6.44 -9.45 8.28
N LYS A 14 5.47 -9.47 9.20
CA LYS A 14 4.19 -10.16 8.99
C LYS A 14 3.31 -9.44 7.96
N ILE A 15 3.32 -8.11 7.97
CA ILE A 15 2.61 -7.28 6.99
C ILE A 15 3.27 -7.44 5.62
N ASP A 16 4.59 -7.39 5.56
CA ASP A 16 5.35 -7.55 4.33
C ASP A 16 5.13 -8.94 3.70
N GLU A 17 5.13 -10.01 4.49
CA GLU A 17 4.82 -11.37 4.03
C GLU A 17 3.39 -11.47 3.45
N LEU A 18 2.40 -10.83 4.10
CA LEU A 18 1.03 -10.79 3.61
C LEU A 18 0.94 -10.05 2.27
N ILE A 19 1.54 -8.86 2.18
CA ILE A 19 1.55 -8.05 0.96
C ILE A 19 2.18 -8.84 -0.19
N HIS A 20 3.35 -9.44 0.05
CA HIS A 20 4.04 -10.25 -0.94
C HIS A 20 3.20 -11.44 -1.40
N HIS A 21 2.50 -12.11 -0.47
CA HIS A 21 1.59 -13.19 -0.82
C HIS A 21 0.45 -12.73 -1.73
N THR A 22 -0.16 -11.56 -1.48
CA THR A 22 -1.20 -11.03 -2.37
C THR A 22 -0.66 -10.70 -3.76
N GLN A 23 0.54 -10.12 -3.86
CA GLN A 23 1.18 -9.77 -5.12
C GLN A 23 1.53 -10.99 -5.98
N LEU A 24 2.00 -12.08 -5.37
CA LEU A 24 2.30 -13.33 -6.09
C LEU A 24 1.06 -14.03 -6.65
N ASN A 25 -0.10 -13.84 -6.02
CA ASN A 25 -1.36 -14.50 -6.40
C ASN A 25 -2.29 -13.58 -7.20
N ALA A 26 -1.88 -12.35 -7.49
CA ALA A 26 -2.70 -11.37 -8.18
C ALA A 26 -2.90 -11.77 -9.64
N SER A 27 -4.15 -11.75 -10.11
CA SER A 27 -4.48 -11.98 -11.52
C SER A 27 -4.78 -10.69 -12.27
N GLN A 28 -5.15 -9.64 -11.54
CA GLN A 28 -5.48 -8.30 -12.03
C GLN A 28 -4.79 -7.25 -11.18
N THR A 29 -4.78 -6.01 -11.67
CA THR A 29 -4.07 -4.90 -11.03
C THR A 29 -4.67 -4.37 -9.74
N CYS A 30 -5.90 -4.75 -9.45
CA CYS A 30 -6.57 -4.45 -8.19
C CYS A 30 -6.57 -5.64 -7.21
N ASP A 31 -5.95 -6.77 -7.57
CA ASP A 31 -5.98 -7.99 -6.75
C ASP A 31 -4.88 -8.06 -5.68
N TYR A 32 -4.01 -7.05 -5.61
CA TYR A 32 -2.88 -7.04 -4.67
C TYR A 32 -2.87 -5.82 -3.75
N LEU A 33 -2.19 -6.00 -2.62
CA LEU A 33 -1.95 -4.92 -1.67
C LEU A 33 -0.65 -4.19 -1.99
N GLU A 34 -0.65 -2.88 -1.76
CA GLU A 34 0.51 -2.01 -1.91
C GLU A 34 0.80 -1.33 -0.57
N TRP A 35 2.07 -1.39 -0.14
CA TRP A 35 2.52 -0.60 1.01
C TRP A 35 2.84 0.82 0.54
N ILE A 36 2.27 1.81 1.22
CA ILE A 36 2.49 3.23 0.93
C ILE A 36 3.04 3.88 2.22
N PRO A 37 4.29 4.39 2.21
CA PRO A 37 4.82 5.16 3.32
C PRO A 37 3.90 6.33 3.67
N PHE A 38 3.70 6.59 4.97
CA PHE A 38 2.74 7.59 5.42
C PHE A 38 3.10 9.00 4.92
N GLU A 39 4.39 9.26 4.72
CA GLU A 39 4.95 10.53 4.24
C GLU A 39 4.52 10.86 2.80
N LYS A 40 3.98 9.88 2.05
CA LYS A 40 3.44 10.09 0.70
C LYS A 40 2.01 10.65 0.69
N PHE A 41 1.38 10.75 1.87
CA PHE A 41 0.03 11.27 2.00
C PHE A 41 0.05 12.76 2.39
N GLU A 42 -0.68 13.56 1.62
CA GLU A 42 -0.89 14.98 1.89
C GLU A 42 -2.30 15.25 2.39
N MET A 43 -2.50 16.42 3.01
CA MET A 43 -3.81 16.89 3.48
C MET A 43 -4.53 15.86 4.38
N VAL A 44 -3.78 15.16 5.22
CA VAL A 44 -4.31 14.12 6.10
C VAL A 44 -5.31 14.75 7.08
N LYS A 45 -6.55 14.26 7.05
CA LYS A 45 -7.67 14.76 7.86
C LYS A 45 -8.36 13.61 8.56
N TYR A 46 -8.55 13.74 9.87
CA TYR A 46 -9.32 12.79 10.67
C TYR A 46 -10.79 12.79 10.24
N ILE A 47 -11.34 11.59 10.06
CA ILE A 47 -12.75 11.37 9.70
C ILE A 47 -13.55 10.88 10.92
N GLY A 48 -12.97 9.98 11.73
CA GLY A 48 -13.69 9.37 12.84
C GLY A 48 -12.98 8.14 13.39
N ASN A 49 -13.57 7.49 14.38
CA ASN A 49 -13.12 6.20 14.90
C ASN A 49 -14.09 5.10 14.46
N GLY A 50 -13.54 4.00 13.96
CA GLY A 50 -14.25 2.73 13.80
C GLY A 50 -14.12 1.85 15.05
N GLY A 51 -14.60 0.61 14.96
CA GLY A 51 -14.58 -0.32 16.10
C GLY A 51 -13.17 -0.73 16.56
N PHE A 52 -12.16 -0.59 15.71
CA PHE A 52 -10.79 -1.08 15.97
C PHE A 52 -9.69 -0.07 15.65
N SER A 53 -10.02 1.09 15.06
CA SER A 53 -9.02 2.06 14.60
C SER A 53 -9.63 3.43 14.34
N SER A 54 -8.76 4.43 14.13
CA SER A 54 -9.11 5.74 13.60
C SER A 54 -9.06 5.74 12.06
N VAL A 55 -9.94 6.52 11.44
CA VAL A 55 -10.08 6.65 9.98
C VAL A 55 -9.70 8.06 9.58
N TYR A 56 -8.90 8.17 8.51
CA TYR A 56 -8.40 9.43 7.95
C TYR A 56 -8.64 9.47 6.44
N SER A 57 -8.85 10.68 5.89
CA SER A 57 -8.78 10.96 4.45
C SER A 57 -7.45 11.63 4.14
N ALA A 58 -6.87 11.35 2.99
CA ALA A 58 -5.67 12.02 2.51
C ALA A 58 -5.66 12.09 0.97
N LEU A 59 -4.80 12.95 0.44
CA LEU A 59 -4.42 12.96 -0.96
C LEU A 59 -3.17 12.10 -1.17
N TRP A 60 -3.19 11.24 -2.18
CA TRP A 60 -2.04 10.48 -2.63
C TRP A 60 -1.72 10.89 -4.06
N LEU A 61 -0.71 11.74 -4.24
CA LEU A 61 -0.40 12.38 -5.53
C LEU A 61 0.19 11.39 -6.55
N GLU A 62 1.01 10.44 -6.09
CA GLU A 62 1.58 9.40 -6.97
C GLU A 62 0.51 8.44 -7.49
N GLY A 63 -0.57 8.26 -6.73
CA GLY A 63 -1.68 7.37 -7.06
C GLY A 63 -1.31 5.88 -7.08
N PRO A 64 -2.33 5.00 -7.20
CA PRO A 64 -2.10 3.57 -7.30
C PRO A 64 -1.37 3.22 -8.59
N ARG A 65 -0.55 2.17 -8.53
CA ARG A 65 0.11 1.69 -9.74
C ARG A 65 -0.89 1.02 -10.68
N TRP A 66 -1.07 1.61 -11.86
CA TRP A 66 -1.91 1.08 -12.93
C TRP A 66 -1.05 0.26 -13.89
N ILE A 67 -1.01 -1.07 -13.70
CA ILE A 67 -0.35 -2.08 -14.56
C ILE A 67 1.19 -2.02 -14.60
N TRP A 68 1.75 -3.24 -14.58
CA TRP A 68 3.13 -3.57 -14.88
C TRP A 68 3.33 -3.45 -16.39
N ASP A 69 4.01 -2.41 -16.87
CA ASP A 69 4.70 -2.54 -18.14
C ASP A 69 5.92 -3.47 -17.91
N ASP A 70 6.06 -4.46 -18.79
CA ASP A 70 6.99 -5.60 -18.81
C ASP A 70 8.39 -5.42 -18.16
#